data_AF-A0A8H7ZNM2-F1
#
_entry.id   AF-A0A8H7ZNM2-F1
#
_cell.length_a   1.000
_cell.length_b   1.000
_cell.length_c   1.000
_cell.angle_alpha   90.00
_cell.angle_beta   90.00
_cell.angle_gamma   90.00
#
_symmetry.space_group_name_H-M   'P 1'
#
loop_
_entity.id
_entity.type
_entity.pdbx_description
1 polymer ?
#
loop_
_entity_poly.entity_id
_entity_poly.type
_entity_poly.pdbx_seq_one_letter_code
_entity_poly.pdbx_strand_id
1 'polypeptide(L)'
;MSPTPVLLGGLAVLGLVVTLLTSYGNRKTAPYFVQLVALVSWLGPFCVPFLLSLDISAHVKRLTLFLISAFCVMFAVIPRFRAAATVYDKCSSSPECVRRAPFAYVSQEELHGMWSAIYWSAFCVTWGTIPVLQAYISSGGFDFRSKLRDALRANLVYYLAAGLAGGSLLVYIAVKKQIDTTAALRAVVMAASNAWGLTLIVLFLGYGLVAIPRGLWQSADTWWCLRRAEFRAAELQEDAIAADAELYEILQVGKNLARGPFTPTD
;
A
#
# COMPACT_ATOMS: atom_id res chain seq x y z
N MET A 1 10.17 -0.38 29.52
CA MET A 1 10.28 -1.47 28.54
C MET A 1 11.24 -1.01 27.48
N SER A 2 12.18 -1.85 27.05
CA SER A 2 13.22 -1.39 26.13
C SER A 2 12.69 -1.42 24.69
N PRO A 3 12.77 -0.33 23.91
CA PRO A 3 12.40 -0.29 22.48
C PRO A 3 13.36 -1.12 21.60
N THR A 4 14.20 -1.94 22.21
CA THR A 4 15.28 -2.70 21.60
C THR A 4 14.84 -3.63 20.46
N PRO A 5 13.76 -4.44 20.57
CA PRO A 5 13.38 -5.32 19.46
C PRO A 5 12.86 -4.54 18.25
N VAL A 6 12.18 -3.41 18.48
CA VAL A 6 11.67 -2.54 17.42
C VAL A 6 12.82 -1.84 16.70
N LEU A 7 13.78 -1.30 17.45
CA LEU A 7 14.97 -0.64 16.89
C LEU A 7 15.86 -1.62 16.14
N LEU A 8 16.13 -2.80 16.70
CA LEU A 8 16.91 -3.86 16.03
C LEU A 8 16.22 -4.32 14.74
N GLY A 9 14.91 -4.52 14.78
CA GLY A 9 14.14 -4.89 13.60
C GLY A 9 14.13 -3.81 12.53
N GLY A 10 13.92 -2.54 12.92
CA GLY A 10 13.97 -1.41 11.99
C GLY A 10 15.34 -1.25 11.33
N LEU A 11 16.42 -1.42 12.09
CA LEU A 11 17.79 -1.41 11.55
C LEU A 11 18.06 -2.60 10.63
N ALA A 12 17.54 -3.78 10.96
CA ALA A 12 17.66 -4.96 10.10
C ALA A 12 16.91 -4.77 8.77
N VAL A 13 15.70 -4.22 8.81
CA VAL A 13 14.91 -3.87 7.62
C VAL A 13 15.62 -2.80 6.80
N LEU A 14 16.13 -1.74 7.44
CA LEU A 14 16.90 -0.69 6.76
C LEU A 14 18.14 -1.26 6.08
N GLY A 15 18.91 -2.10 6.80
CA GLY A 15 20.09 -2.79 6.26
C GLY A 15 19.72 -3.64 5.04
N LEU A 16 18.67 -4.45 5.15
CA LEU A 16 18.17 -5.28 4.04
C LEU A 16 17.80 -4.43 2.81
N VAL A 17 17.00 -3.38 2.99
CA VAL A 17 16.56 -2.52 1.88
C VAL A 17 17.75 -1.81 1.24
N VAL A 18 18.70 -1.30 2.05
CA VAL A 18 19.93 -0.71 1.55
C VAL A 18 20.74 -1.73 0.76
N THR A 19 20.96 -2.94 1.28
CA THR A 19 21.68 -4.00 0.57
C THR A 19 21.02 -4.30 -0.77
N LEU A 20 19.69 -4.51 -0.80
CA LEU A 20 18.97 -4.78 -2.03
C LEU A 20 19.10 -3.63 -3.05
N LEU A 21 18.98 -2.37 -2.61
CA LEU A 21 19.17 -1.22 -3.49
C LEU A 21 20.62 -1.08 -3.97
N THR A 22 21.59 -1.45 -3.16
CA THR A 22 23.00 -1.43 -3.59
C THR A 22 23.34 -2.55 -4.56
N SER A 23 22.73 -3.73 -4.40
CA SER A 23 22.99 -4.91 -5.22
C SER A 23 22.23 -4.88 -6.55
N TYR A 24 20.96 -4.45 -6.54
CA TYR A 24 20.07 -4.49 -7.71
C TYR A 24 19.79 -3.10 -8.30
N GLY A 25 20.11 -2.03 -7.59
CA GLY A 25 19.88 -0.66 -8.07
C GLY A 25 20.92 -0.25 -9.11
N ASN A 26 20.46 0.41 -10.19
CA ASN A 26 21.32 0.91 -11.24
C ASN A 26 21.99 2.25 -10.84
N ARG A 27 23.00 2.17 -9.97
CA ARG A 27 23.63 3.35 -9.32
C ARG A 27 24.40 4.27 -10.26
N LYS A 28 24.81 3.79 -11.44
CA LYS A 28 25.63 4.56 -12.39
C LYS A 28 24.80 5.47 -13.29
N THR A 29 23.56 5.09 -13.58
CA THR A 29 22.70 5.82 -14.52
C THR A 29 21.57 6.55 -13.80
N ALA A 30 21.09 6.03 -12.68
CA ALA A 30 20.00 6.65 -11.93
C ALA A 30 20.53 7.73 -10.97
N PRO A 31 19.94 8.95 -10.99
CA PRO A 31 20.32 10.01 -10.06
C PRO A 31 19.99 9.64 -8.62
N TYR A 32 20.74 10.19 -7.66
CA TYR A 32 20.69 9.80 -6.25
C TYR A 32 19.29 9.97 -5.61
N PHE A 33 18.52 10.97 -6.04
CA PHE A 33 17.18 11.22 -5.49
C PHE A 33 16.19 10.08 -5.80
N VAL A 34 16.34 9.39 -6.94
CA VAL A 34 15.52 8.22 -7.30
C VAL A 34 15.80 7.08 -6.34
N GLN A 35 17.07 6.87 -5.97
CA GLN A 35 17.47 5.86 -5.00
C GLN A 35 16.94 6.18 -3.61
N LEU A 36 16.91 7.46 -3.22
CA LEU A 36 16.34 7.89 -1.93
C LEU A 36 14.83 7.67 -1.89
N VAL A 37 14.11 8.02 -2.96
CA VAL A 37 12.66 7.77 -3.06
C VAL A 37 12.38 6.27 -3.02
N ALA A 38 13.16 5.45 -3.71
CA ALA A 38 13.03 4.00 -3.68
C ALA A 38 13.30 3.43 -2.27
N LEU A 39 14.35 3.90 -1.59
CA LEU A 39 14.65 3.52 -0.20
C LEU A 39 13.48 3.81 0.72
N VAL A 40 12.98 5.05 0.73
CA VAL A 40 11.85 5.46 1.57
C VAL A 40 10.59 4.66 1.24
N SER A 41 10.32 4.44 -0.05
CA SER A 41 9.13 3.70 -0.50
C SER A 41 9.20 2.22 -0.13
N TRP A 42 10.38 1.60 -0.16
CA TRP A 42 10.57 0.18 0.13
C TRP A 42 10.55 -0.09 1.63
N LEU A 43 10.97 0.87 2.48
CA LEU A 43 10.89 0.71 3.93
C LEU A 43 9.49 0.34 4.42
N GLY A 44 8.43 0.92 3.85
CA GLY A 44 7.04 0.60 4.23
C GLY A 44 6.68 -0.88 4.04
N PRO A 45 6.67 -1.41 2.81
CA PRO A 45 6.36 -2.81 2.54
C PRO A 45 7.26 -3.81 3.27
N PHE A 46 8.57 -3.55 3.37
CA PHE A 46 9.49 -4.45 4.06
C PHE A 46 9.28 -4.47 5.59
N CYS A 47 8.69 -3.43 6.18
CA CYS A 47 8.27 -3.45 7.58
C CYS A 47 7.06 -4.36 7.84
N VAL A 48 6.18 -4.61 6.86
CA VAL A 48 4.91 -5.35 7.08
C VAL A 48 5.13 -6.79 7.59
N PRO A 49 5.98 -7.64 6.98
CA PRO A 49 6.23 -8.98 7.50
C PRO A 49 6.84 -8.99 8.91
N PHE A 50 7.69 -8.00 9.20
CA PHE A 50 8.29 -7.83 10.51
C PHE A 50 7.24 -7.50 11.58
N LEU A 51 6.32 -6.60 11.26
CA LEU A 51 5.22 -6.22 12.16
C LEU A 51 4.24 -7.33 12.41
N LEU A 52 3.90 -8.09 11.37
CA LEU A 52 3.05 -9.26 11.50
C LEU A 52 3.67 -10.27 12.48
N SER A 53 4.99 -10.46 12.40
CA SER A 53 5.71 -11.35 13.31
C SER A 53 5.73 -10.84 14.76
N LEU A 54 5.87 -9.52 14.97
CA LEU A 54 5.77 -8.89 16.28
C LEU A 54 4.35 -8.99 16.87
N ASP A 55 3.34 -8.80 16.04
CA ASP A 55 1.93 -8.88 16.43
C ASP A 55 1.54 -10.30 16.86
N ILE A 56 1.94 -11.31 16.07
CA ILE A 56 1.75 -12.73 16.42
C ILE A 56 2.45 -13.05 17.75
N SER A 57 3.68 -12.57 17.94
CA SER A 57 4.44 -12.79 19.18
C SER A 57 3.77 -12.16 20.41
N ALA A 58 3.14 -11.00 20.26
CA ALA A 58 2.38 -10.34 21.33
C ALA A 58 1.10 -11.12 21.68
N HIS A 59 0.41 -11.67 20.67
CA HIS A 59 -0.78 -12.51 20.86
C HIS A 59 -0.47 -13.86 21.51
N VAL A 60 0.63 -14.51 21.12
CA VAL A 60 1.07 -15.78 21.72
C VAL A 60 1.32 -15.63 23.22
N LYS A 61 1.97 -14.55 23.67
CA LYS A 61 2.16 -14.31 25.11
C LYS A 61 0.83 -14.19 25.87
N ARG A 62 -0.14 -13.49 25.29
CA ARG A 62 -1.49 -13.35 25.88
C ARG A 62 -2.24 -14.69 25.92
N LEU A 63 -2.16 -15.48 24.84
CA LEU A 63 -2.77 -16.80 24.78
C LEU A 63 -2.14 -17.74 25.81
N THR A 64 -0.82 -17.74 25.95
CA THR A 64 -0.11 -18.53 26.97
C THR A 64 -0.53 -18.12 28.39
N LEU A 65 -0.60 -16.81 28.69
CA LEU A 65 -1.09 -16.31 29.97
C LEU A 65 -2.54 -16.71 30.23
N PHE A 66 -3.41 -16.59 29.22
CA PHE A 66 -4.81 -16.98 29.32
C PHE A 66 -4.97 -18.48 29.58
N LEU A 67 -4.26 -19.33 28.82
CA LEU A 67 -4.28 -20.78 29.01
C LEU A 67 -3.76 -21.18 30.40
N ILE A 68 -2.68 -20.56 30.89
CA ILE A 68 -2.16 -20.79 32.25
C ILE A 68 -3.24 -20.41 33.29
N SER A 69 -3.88 -19.25 33.15
CA SER A 69 -4.92 -18.81 34.09
C SER A 69 -6.16 -19.72 34.07
N ALA A 70 -6.60 -20.16 32.89
CA ALA A 70 -7.75 -21.03 32.72
C ALA A 70 -7.47 -22.45 33.25
N PHE A 71 -6.27 -22.98 33.01
CA PHE A 71 -5.85 -24.28 33.52
C PHE A 71 -5.77 -24.29 35.06
N CYS A 72 -5.31 -23.19 35.67
CA CYS A 72 -5.28 -22.99 37.12
C CYS A 72 -6.68 -23.08 37.75
N VAL A 73 -7.66 -22.37 37.16
CA VAL A 73 -9.05 -22.34 37.65
C VAL A 73 -9.72 -23.71 37.48
N MET A 74 -9.48 -24.40 36.36
CA MET A 74 -10.06 -25.72 36.10
C MET A 74 -9.52 -26.81 37.04
N PHE A 75 -8.22 -26.80 37.36
CA PHE A 75 -7.60 -27.79 38.25
C PHE A 75 -7.84 -27.51 39.74
N ALA A 76 -8.12 -26.26 40.14
CA ALA A 76 -8.48 -25.92 41.52
C ALA A 76 -9.84 -26.47 41.96
N VAL A 77 -10.73 -26.81 41.02
CA VAL A 77 -12.11 -27.25 41.29
C VAL A 77 -12.23 -28.78 41.43
N ILE A 78 -11.23 -29.57 40.99
CA ILE A 78 -11.32 -31.05 40.97
C ILE A 78 -10.35 -31.66 42.01
N PRO A 79 -10.85 -32.16 43.16
CA PRO A 79 -10.00 -32.60 44.28
C PRO A 79 -9.10 -33.83 43.99
N ARG A 80 -9.39 -34.61 42.95
CA ARG A 80 -8.63 -35.83 42.59
C ARG A 80 -7.30 -35.58 41.84
N PHE A 81 -7.01 -34.35 41.42
CA PHE A 81 -5.80 -34.01 40.66
C PHE A 81 -4.76 -33.19 41.45
N ARG A 82 -4.75 -33.29 42.78
CA ARG A 82 -3.77 -32.60 43.65
C ARG A 82 -2.30 -32.93 43.34
N ALA A 83 -2.00 -34.10 42.78
CA ALA A 83 -0.63 -34.49 42.42
C ALA A 83 -0.12 -33.83 41.12
N ALA A 84 -1.01 -33.44 40.20
CA ALA A 84 -0.64 -32.60 39.05
C ALA A 84 -0.50 -31.12 39.46
N ALA A 85 -1.23 -30.71 40.50
CA ALA A 85 -1.12 -29.37 41.08
C ALA A 85 0.26 -29.11 41.73
N THR A 86 1.00 -30.11 42.20
CA THR A 86 2.34 -29.90 42.81
C THR A 86 3.46 -29.66 41.78
N VAL A 87 3.35 -30.23 40.58
CA VAL A 87 4.22 -29.92 39.44
C VAL A 87 3.89 -28.52 38.90
N TYR A 88 2.60 -28.18 38.89
CA TYR A 88 2.11 -26.87 38.48
C TYR A 88 2.45 -25.75 39.47
N ASP A 89 2.37 -25.99 40.78
CA ASP A 89 2.77 -25.03 41.83
C ASP A 89 4.26 -24.68 41.74
N LYS A 90 5.11 -25.64 41.35
CA LYS A 90 6.54 -25.39 41.06
C LYS A 90 6.75 -24.49 39.83
N CYS A 91 5.86 -24.54 38.83
CA CYS A 91 5.90 -23.63 37.68
C CYS A 91 5.30 -22.24 38.01
N SER A 92 4.28 -22.19 38.85
CA SER A 92 3.64 -20.95 39.33
C SER A 92 4.56 -20.14 40.27
N SER A 93 5.36 -20.84 41.07
CA SER A 93 6.31 -20.25 42.03
C SER A 93 7.72 -20.01 41.48
N SER A 94 8.03 -20.45 40.26
CA SER A 94 9.25 -20.02 39.58
C SER A 94 9.03 -18.66 38.92
N PRO A 95 9.66 -17.57 39.41
CA PRO A 95 9.55 -16.25 38.82
C PRO A 95 10.16 -16.14 37.42
N GLU A 96 10.67 -17.23 36.85
CA GLU A 96 11.28 -17.27 35.52
C GLU A 96 10.26 -17.51 34.40
N CYS A 97 9.18 -18.26 34.64
CA CYS A 97 8.24 -18.64 33.57
C CYS A 97 7.24 -17.53 33.21
N VAL A 98 6.77 -16.76 34.19
CA VAL A 98 5.90 -15.57 33.97
C VAL A 98 6.70 -14.36 33.46
N ARG A 99 8.01 -14.32 33.75
CA ARG A 99 8.88 -13.16 33.50
C ARG A 99 9.60 -13.23 32.14
N ARG A 100 9.70 -14.40 31.52
CA ARG A 100 10.36 -14.56 30.22
C ARG A 100 9.42 -14.13 29.09
N ALA A 101 9.30 -12.82 28.91
CA ALA A 101 8.74 -12.28 27.68
C ALA A 101 9.55 -12.82 26.49
N PRO A 102 8.91 -13.24 25.39
CA PRO A 102 9.64 -13.61 24.19
C PRO A 102 10.53 -12.42 23.77
N PHE A 103 11.70 -12.71 23.19
CA PHE A 103 12.67 -11.69 22.79
C PHE A 103 12.06 -10.56 21.94
N ALA A 104 11.01 -10.89 21.17
CA ALA A 104 10.29 -9.99 20.29
C ALA A 104 8.97 -9.44 20.88
N TYR A 105 8.77 -9.50 22.20
CA TYR A 105 7.57 -8.94 22.83
C TYR A 105 7.62 -7.41 22.86
N VAL A 106 6.58 -6.78 22.31
CA VAL A 106 6.41 -5.32 22.24
C VAL A 106 5.14 -4.92 23.00
N SER A 107 5.13 -3.72 23.58
CA SER A 107 3.94 -3.18 24.25
C SER A 107 2.83 -2.90 23.24
N GLN A 108 1.57 -2.91 23.69
CA GLN A 108 0.43 -2.73 22.78
C GLN A 108 0.30 -1.30 22.28
N GLU A 109 0.73 -0.34 23.10
CA GLU A 109 0.77 1.07 22.72
C GLU A 109 1.79 1.31 21.59
N GLU A 110 2.99 0.71 21.70
CA GLU A 110 4.02 0.77 20.65
C GLU A 110 3.56 0.09 19.36
N LEU A 111 2.95 -1.10 19.48
CA LEU A 111 2.42 -1.82 18.33
C LEU A 111 1.31 -1.04 17.61
N HIS A 112 0.40 -0.44 18.37
CA HIS A 112 -0.68 0.39 17.81
C HIS A 112 -0.15 1.64 17.13
N GLY A 113 0.85 2.31 17.72
CA GLY A 113 1.49 3.48 17.11
C GLY A 113 2.17 3.13 15.79
N MET A 114 2.86 2.00 15.74
CA MET A 114 3.57 1.52 14.55
C MET A 114 2.61 1.07 13.44
N TRP A 115 1.55 0.32 13.80
CA TRP A 115 0.48 -0.03 12.88
C TRP A 115 -0.20 1.23 12.31
N SER A 116 -0.48 2.21 13.17
CA SER A 116 -1.11 3.47 12.75
C SER A 116 -0.22 4.23 11.78
N ALA A 117 1.09 4.35 12.05
CA ALA A 117 2.02 5.03 11.16
C ALA A 117 2.06 4.41 9.75
N ILE A 118 2.07 3.07 9.67
CA ILE A 118 2.11 2.35 8.39
C ILE A 118 0.76 2.40 7.68
N TYR A 119 -0.33 2.26 8.41
CA TYR A 119 -1.66 2.42 7.87
C TYR A 119 -1.85 3.81 7.23
N TRP A 120 -1.55 4.88 7.98
CA TRP A 120 -1.76 6.25 7.50
C TRP A 120 -0.79 6.63 6.39
N SER A 121 0.48 6.19 6.45
CA SER A 121 1.41 6.42 5.34
C SER A 121 0.98 5.70 4.07
N ALA A 122 0.59 4.42 4.15
CA ALA A 122 0.06 3.69 3.00
C ALA A 122 -1.21 4.34 2.45
N PHE A 123 -2.12 4.76 3.33
CA PHE A 123 -3.35 5.46 2.94
C PHE A 123 -3.04 6.75 2.16
N CYS A 124 -2.13 7.59 2.66
CA CYS A 124 -1.70 8.82 1.99
C CYS A 124 -1.01 8.55 0.65
N VAL A 125 -0.20 7.49 0.55
CA VAL A 125 0.47 7.11 -0.70
C VAL A 125 -0.56 6.64 -1.74
N THR A 126 -1.49 5.76 -1.34
CA THR A 126 -2.50 5.19 -2.24
C THR A 126 -3.50 6.22 -2.73
N TRP A 127 -4.03 7.05 -1.83
CA TRP A 127 -5.10 7.99 -2.17
C TRP A 127 -4.60 9.40 -2.51
N GLY A 128 -3.36 9.74 -2.17
CA GLY A 128 -2.73 11.01 -2.49
C GLY A 128 -1.66 10.88 -3.55
N THR A 129 -0.51 10.32 -3.17
CA THR A 129 0.71 10.39 -3.99
C THR A 129 0.57 9.70 -5.34
N ILE A 130 0.11 8.45 -5.38
CA ILE A 130 -0.03 7.66 -6.62
C ILE A 130 -0.95 8.35 -7.63
N PRO A 131 -2.20 8.71 -7.29
CA PRO A 131 -3.14 9.30 -8.25
C PRO A 131 -2.71 10.70 -8.71
N VAL A 132 -2.09 11.50 -7.83
CA VAL A 132 -1.49 12.78 -8.23
C VAL A 132 -0.34 12.55 -9.20
N LEU A 133 0.53 11.57 -8.95
CA LEU A 133 1.64 11.26 -9.86
C LEU A 133 1.14 10.76 -11.22
N GLN A 134 0.11 9.91 -11.24
CA GLN A 134 -0.51 9.45 -12.49
C GLN A 134 -1.07 10.63 -13.30
N ALA A 135 -1.87 11.50 -12.68
CA ALA A 135 -2.42 12.66 -13.36
C ALA A 135 -1.34 13.68 -13.77
N TYR A 136 -0.25 13.79 -13.01
CA TYR A 136 0.90 14.64 -13.32
C TYR A 136 1.64 14.16 -14.58
N ILE A 137 1.83 12.84 -14.72
CA ILE A 137 2.47 12.24 -15.90
C ILE A 137 1.57 12.38 -17.13
N SER A 138 0.26 12.19 -16.97
CA SER A 138 -0.72 12.34 -18.04
C SER A 138 -1.02 13.79 -18.44
N SER A 139 -0.58 14.78 -17.64
CA SER A 139 -0.80 16.19 -17.93
C SER A 139 0.07 16.69 -19.10
N GLY A 140 -0.58 17.34 -20.07
CA GLY A 140 0.08 18.00 -21.21
C GLY A 140 0.73 19.36 -20.92
N GLY A 141 0.68 19.86 -19.69
CA GLY A 141 1.33 21.13 -19.32
C GLY A 141 2.86 21.09 -19.48
N PHE A 142 3.49 22.18 -19.90
CA PHE A 142 4.95 22.23 -20.12
C PHE A 142 5.75 22.56 -18.84
N ASP A 143 5.11 23.22 -17.87
CA ASP A 143 5.75 23.62 -16.60
C ASP A 143 5.40 22.70 -15.45
N PHE A 144 6.31 22.55 -14.48
CA PHE A 144 6.05 21.78 -13.25
C PHE A 144 4.78 22.25 -12.51
N ARG A 145 4.60 23.57 -12.39
CA ARG A 145 3.46 24.15 -11.65
C ARG A 145 2.12 23.93 -12.36
N SER A 146 2.09 24.03 -13.69
CA SER A 146 0.86 23.77 -14.46
C SER A 146 0.49 22.29 -14.36
N LYS A 147 1.46 21.40 -14.55
CA LYS A 147 1.26 19.95 -14.38
C LYS A 147 0.72 19.58 -13.00
N LEU A 148 1.30 20.13 -11.93
CA LEU A 148 0.87 19.83 -10.57
C LEU A 148 -0.53 20.36 -10.28
N ARG A 149 -0.84 21.59 -10.69
CA ARG A 149 -2.17 22.18 -10.50
C ARG A 149 -3.24 21.37 -11.25
N ASP A 150 -2.95 20.98 -12.48
CA ASP A 150 -3.89 20.25 -13.32
C ASP A 150 -4.11 18.83 -12.77
N ALA A 151 -3.05 18.17 -12.30
CA ALA A 151 -3.13 16.89 -11.60
C ALA A 151 -3.96 16.95 -10.31
N LEU A 152 -3.75 17.99 -9.50
CA LEU A 152 -4.51 18.19 -8.26
C LEU A 152 -5.99 18.49 -8.55
N ARG A 153 -6.28 19.31 -9.56
CA ARG A 153 -7.66 19.64 -9.94
C ARG A 153 -8.42 18.41 -10.42
N ALA A 154 -7.82 17.59 -11.28
CA ALA A 154 -8.43 16.37 -11.78
C ALA A 154 -8.77 15.39 -10.64
N ASN A 155 -7.82 15.16 -9.73
CA ASN A 155 -8.01 14.30 -8.58
C ASN A 155 -9.04 14.85 -7.58
N LEU A 156 -9.03 16.16 -7.34
CA LEU A 156 -9.99 16.80 -6.43
C LEU A 156 -11.43 16.63 -6.92
N VAL A 157 -11.69 16.83 -8.22
CA VAL A 157 -13.03 16.64 -8.80
C VAL A 157 -13.48 15.19 -8.62
N TYR A 158 -12.61 14.22 -8.92
CA TYR A 158 -12.91 12.81 -8.72
C TYR A 158 -13.23 12.49 -7.25
N TYR A 159 -12.39 12.95 -6.32
CA TYR A 159 -12.58 12.66 -4.89
C TYR A 159 -13.79 13.37 -4.28
N LEU A 160 -14.12 14.57 -4.74
CA LEU A 160 -15.35 15.24 -4.33
C LEU A 160 -16.57 14.46 -4.82
N ALA A 161 -16.59 14.05 -6.09
CA ALA A 161 -17.71 13.26 -6.63
C ALA A 161 -17.84 11.91 -5.91
N ALA A 162 -16.74 11.17 -5.76
CA ALA A 162 -16.72 9.88 -5.05
C ALA A 162 -17.08 10.04 -3.56
N GLY A 163 -16.58 11.10 -2.92
CA GLY A 163 -16.86 11.43 -1.52
C GLY A 163 -18.32 11.79 -1.28
N LEU A 164 -18.96 12.52 -2.21
CA LEU A 164 -20.40 12.82 -2.14
C LEU A 164 -21.24 11.56 -2.33
N ALA A 165 -20.92 10.74 -3.34
CA ALA A 165 -21.62 9.49 -3.60
C ALA A 165 -21.48 8.52 -2.39
N GLY A 166 -20.24 8.24 -1.96
CA GLY A 166 -19.97 7.37 -0.82
C GLY A 166 -20.50 7.93 0.50
N GLY A 167 -20.38 9.25 0.72
CA GLY A 167 -20.93 9.94 1.89
C GLY A 167 -22.45 9.83 1.98
N SER A 168 -23.16 10.01 0.86
CA SER A 168 -24.62 9.85 0.82
C SER A 168 -25.04 8.42 1.17
N LEU A 169 -24.29 7.41 0.70
CA LEU A 169 -24.51 6.00 1.04
C LEU A 169 -24.25 5.74 2.53
N LEU A 170 -23.20 6.31 3.11
CA LEU A 170 -22.90 6.18 4.54
C LEU A 170 -23.99 6.82 5.40
N VAL A 171 -24.49 8.00 5.01
CA VAL A 171 -25.62 8.66 5.69
C VAL A 171 -26.87 7.79 5.60
N TYR A 172 -27.16 7.23 4.43
CA TYR A 172 -28.29 6.30 4.25
C TYR A 172 -28.19 5.08 5.19
N ILE A 173 -27.01 4.45 5.28
CA ILE A 173 -26.78 3.32 6.18
C ILE A 173 -26.93 3.75 7.64
N ALA A 174 -26.35 4.89 8.03
CA ALA A 174 -26.43 5.38 9.40
C ALA A 174 -27.88 5.62 9.84
N VAL A 175 -28.70 6.24 9.00
CA VAL A 175 -30.13 6.48 9.27
C VAL A 175 -30.93 5.18 9.32
N LYS A 176 -30.73 4.29 8.34
CA LYS A 176 -31.50 3.02 8.27
C LYS A 176 -31.15 2.03 9.37
N LYS A 177 -29.89 2.00 9.81
CA LYS A 177 -29.39 1.11 10.86
C LYS A 177 -29.39 1.77 12.24
N GLN A 178 -29.84 3.02 12.37
CA GLN A 178 -29.86 3.79 13.62
C GLN A 178 -28.50 3.76 14.32
N ILE A 179 -27.44 4.04 13.55
CA ILE A 179 -26.07 4.04 14.06
C ILE A 179 -25.76 5.40 14.67
N ASP A 180 -25.92 5.51 15.98
CA ASP A 180 -25.66 6.77 16.70
C ASP A 180 -24.19 6.90 17.14
N THR A 181 -23.46 5.78 17.24
CA THR A 181 -22.08 5.79 17.75
C THR A 181 -21.06 5.97 16.63
N THR A 182 -20.21 7.01 16.73
CA THR A 182 -19.09 7.28 15.80
C THR A 182 -18.14 6.09 15.65
N ALA A 183 -17.97 5.27 16.70
CA ALA A 183 -17.18 4.05 16.66
C ALA A 183 -17.76 2.99 15.69
N ALA A 184 -19.08 2.84 15.66
CA ALA A 184 -19.75 1.89 14.76
C ALA A 184 -19.67 2.36 13.31
N LEU A 185 -19.83 3.67 13.05
CA LEU A 185 -19.63 4.23 11.71
C LEU A 185 -18.18 4.01 11.22
N ARG A 186 -17.18 4.27 12.08
CA ARG A 186 -15.77 4.00 11.76
C ARG A 186 -15.53 2.51 11.45
N ALA A 187 -16.14 1.60 12.20
CA ALA A 187 -16.05 0.17 11.95
C ALA A 187 -16.60 -0.21 10.56
N VAL A 188 -17.74 0.37 10.15
CA VAL A 188 -18.31 0.17 8.80
C VAL A 188 -17.36 0.67 7.72
N VAL A 189 -16.80 1.88 7.87
CA VAL A 189 -15.85 2.44 6.89
C VAL A 189 -14.58 1.59 6.78
N MET A 190 -14.02 1.13 7.91
CA MET A 190 -12.87 0.22 7.90
C MET A 190 -13.19 -1.11 7.23
N ALA A 191 -14.37 -1.70 7.51
CA ALA A 191 -14.81 -2.93 6.86
C ALA A 191 -15.00 -2.75 5.35
N ALA A 192 -15.60 -1.64 4.91
CA ALA A 192 -15.79 -1.32 3.50
C ALA A 192 -14.44 -1.14 2.77
N SER A 193 -13.47 -0.46 3.39
CA SER A 193 -12.12 -0.30 2.82
C SER A 193 -11.42 -1.65 2.63
N ASN A 194 -11.55 -2.57 3.58
CA ASN A 194 -11.01 -3.92 3.46
C ASN A 194 -11.73 -4.73 2.37
N ALA A 195 -13.06 -4.62 2.29
CA ALA A 195 -13.85 -5.27 1.24
C ALA A 195 -13.44 -4.78 -0.16
N TRP A 196 -13.16 -3.49 -0.33
CA TRP A 196 -12.64 -2.94 -1.58
C TRP A 196 -11.29 -3.58 -1.95
N GLY A 197 -10.34 -3.62 -1.03
CA GLY A 197 -9.02 -4.23 -1.27
C GLY A 197 -9.12 -5.71 -1.64
N LEU A 198 -9.93 -6.48 -0.91
CA LEU A 198 -10.19 -7.89 -1.22
C LEU A 198 -10.86 -8.07 -2.58
N THR A 199 -11.82 -7.20 -2.92
CA THR A 199 -12.49 -7.22 -4.23
C THR A 199 -11.48 -7.02 -5.35
N LEU A 200 -10.58 -6.04 -5.22
CA LEU A 200 -9.52 -5.82 -6.22
C LEU A 200 -8.57 -7.02 -6.32
N ILE A 201 -8.17 -7.62 -5.20
CA ILE A 201 -7.34 -8.83 -5.21
C ILE A 201 -8.06 -9.95 -5.97
N VAL A 202 -9.31 -10.25 -5.65
CA VAL A 202 -10.08 -11.33 -6.31
C VAL A 202 -10.21 -11.06 -7.82
N LEU A 203 -10.54 -9.83 -8.22
CA LEU A 203 -10.70 -9.47 -9.63
C LEU A 203 -9.38 -9.54 -10.41
N PHE A 204 -8.28 -9.04 -9.84
CA PHE A 204 -7.00 -8.97 -10.55
C PHE A 204 -6.11 -10.20 -10.38
N LEU A 205 -6.37 -11.06 -9.40
CA LEU A 205 -5.59 -12.29 -9.18
C LEU A 205 -5.64 -13.22 -10.39
N GLY A 206 -6.82 -13.36 -11.02
CA GLY A 206 -6.97 -14.19 -12.22
C GLY A 206 -6.08 -13.74 -13.37
N TYR A 207 -6.05 -12.42 -13.63
CA TYR A 207 -5.16 -11.85 -14.64
C TYR A 207 -3.69 -12.00 -14.23
N GLY A 208 -3.36 -11.68 -12.97
CA GLY A 208 -1.99 -11.76 -12.45
C GLY A 208 -1.39 -13.17 -12.54
N LEU A 209 -2.20 -14.21 -12.28
CA LEU A 209 -1.73 -15.60 -12.28
C LEU A 209 -1.46 -16.14 -13.69
N VAL A 210 -2.16 -15.64 -14.71
CA VAL A 210 -2.10 -16.20 -16.07
C VAL A 210 -1.35 -15.30 -17.04
N ALA A 211 -1.70 -14.02 -17.08
CA ALA A 211 -1.15 -13.09 -18.06
C ALA A 211 0.31 -12.72 -17.78
N ILE A 212 0.68 -12.54 -16.50
CA ILE A 212 2.05 -12.16 -16.13
C ILE A 212 3.06 -13.28 -16.47
N PRO A 213 2.87 -14.55 -16.05
CA PRO A 213 3.82 -15.61 -16.39
C PRO A 213 3.87 -15.89 -17.89
N ARG A 214 2.71 -15.85 -18.57
CA ARG A 214 2.66 -15.98 -20.04
C ARG A 214 3.44 -14.87 -20.72
N GLY A 215 3.28 -13.63 -20.26
CA GLY A 215 4.02 -12.48 -20.77
C GLY A 215 5.53 -12.63 -20.57
N LEU A 216 5.97 -13.09 -19.40
CA LEU A 216 7.39 -13.38 -19.13
C LEU A 216 7.94 -14.49 -20.03
N TRP A 217 7.18 -15.58 -20.19
CA TRP A 217 7.56 -16.69 -21.07
C TRP A 217 7.71 -16.22 -22.53
N GLN A 218 6.74 -15.46 -23.03
CA GLN A 218 6.78 -14.89 -24.38
C GLN A 218 7.89 -13.87 -24.54
N SER A 219 8.18 -13.06 -23.51
CA SER A 219 9.26 -12.06 -23.55
C SER A 219 10.65 -12.70 -23.57
N ALA A 220 10.78 -13.92 -23.04
CA ALA A 220 12.02 -14.68 -23.08
C ALA A 220 12.29 -15.33 -24.45
N ASP A 221 11.26 -15.48 -25.29
CA ASP A 221 11.39 -16.04 -26.65
C ASP A 221 11.73 -14.93 -27.66
N THR A 222 12.98 -14.93 -28.12
CA THR A 222 13.50 -13.95 -29.08
C THR A 222 12.72 -13.94 -30.39
N TRP A 223 12.27 -15.10 -30.88
CA TRP A 223 11.55 -15.19 -32.16
C TRP A 223 10.16 -14.57 -32.04
N TRP A 224 9.45 -14.87 -30.96
CA TRP A 224 8.14 -14.28 -30.67
C TRP A 224 8.25 -12.75 -30.50
N CYS A 225 9.25 -12.29 -29.74
CA CYS A 225 9.53 -10.87 -29.55
C CYS A 225 9.83 -10.15 -30.87
N LEU A 226 10.66 -10.73 -31.74
CA LEU A 226 11.00 -10.15 -33.04
C LEU A 226 9.74 -10.00 -33.91
N ARG A 227 8.96 -11.07 -34.04
CA ARG A 227 7.71 -11.06 -34.83
C ARG A 227 6.72 -10.02 -34.29
N ARG A 228 6.57 -9.94 -32.96
CA ARG A 228 5.71 -8.94 -32.29
C ARG A 228 6.19 -7.53 -32.57
N ALA A 229 7.50 -7.29 -32.54
CA ALA A 229 8.10 -5.99 -32.81
C ALA A 229 7.93 -5.57 -34.27
N GLU A 230 8.13 -6.49 -35.23
CA GLU A 230 7.90 -6.24 -36.66
C GLU A 230 6.45 -5.79 -36.92
N PHE A 231 5.46 -6.49 -36.36
CA PHE A 231 4.06 -6.09 -36.48
C PHE A 231 3.78 -4.74 -35.84
N ARG A 232 4.30 -4.50 -34.62
CA ARG A 232 4.07 -3.24 -33.90
C ARG A 232 4.78 -2.06 -34.55
N ALA A 233 5.89 -2.29 -35.25
CA ALA A 233 6.60 -1.25 -35.98
C ALA A 233 5.76 -0.73 -37.16
N ALA A 234 5.03 -1.60 -37.87
CA ALA A 234 4.13 -1.19 -38.94
C ALA A 234 2.96 -0.34 -38.40
N GLU A 235 2.32 -0.78 -37.32
CA GLU A 235 1.24 -0.03 -36.65
C GLU A 235 1.73 1.35 -36.17
N LEU A 236 2.87 1.41 -35.49
CA LEU A 236 3.46 2.68 -35.03
C LEU A 236 3.84 3.61 -36.17
N GLN A 237 4.22 3.07 -37.32
CA GLN A 237 4.50 3.88 -38.51
C GLN A 237 3.22 4.52 -39.06
N GLU A 238 2.11 3.78 -39.09
CA GLU A 238 0.81 4.32 -39.49
C GLU A 238 0.33 5.41 -38.52
N ASP A 239 0.44 5.16 -37.21
CA ASP A 239 0.10 6.14 -36.16
C ASP A 239 0.96 7.42 -36.27
N ALA A 240 2.25 7.28 -36.57
CA ALA A 240 3.15 8.42 -36.74
C ALA A 240 2.76 9.27 -37.96
N ILE A 241 2.43 8.64 -39.09
CA ILE A 241 1.97 9.35 -40.29
C ILE A 241 0.65 10.08 -40.03
N ALA A 242 -0.27 9.44 -39.30
CA ALA A 242 -1.55 10.05 -38.92
C ALA A 242 -1.36 11.26 -38.00
N ALA A 243 -0.49 11.14 -36.98
CA ALA A 243 -0.17 12.24 -36.07
C ALA A 243 0.53 13.41 -36.79
N ASP A 244 1.42 13.13 -37.74
CA ASP A 244 2.05 14.17 -38.56
C ASP A 244 1.00 14.90 -39.42
N ALA A 245 0.05 14.18 -40.02
CA ALA A 245 -1.03 14.78 -40.81
C ALA A 245 -1.90 15.72 -39.96
N GLU A 246 -2.29 15.30 -38.75
CA GLU A 246 -3.04 16.14 -37.80
C GLU A 246 -2.25 17.40 -37.41
N LEU A 247 -0.94 17.27 -37.16
CA LEU A 247 -0.07 18.39 -36.86
C LEU A 247 -0.04 19.40 -38.03
N TYR A 248 0.06 18.94 -39.27
CA TYR A 248 0.04 19.83 -40.45
C TYR A 248 -1.29 20.56 -40.59
N GLU A 249 -2.41 19.91 -40.30
CA GLU A 249 -3.73 20.55 -40.31
C GLU A 249 -3.80 21.70 -39.29
N ILE A 250 -3.38 21.44 -38.05
CA ILE A 250 -3.34 22.46 -36.99
C ILE A 250 -2.41 23.62 -37.36
N LEU A 251 -1.25 23.34 -37.95
CA LEU A 251 -0.30 24.36 -38.41
C LEU A 251 -0.88 25.21 -39.55
N GLN A 252 -1.65 24.62 -40.47
CA GLN A 252 -2.32 25.36 -41.53
C GLN A 252 -3.40 26.29 -40.96
N VAL A 253 -4.22 25.81 -40.03
CA VAL A 253 -5.20 26.63 -39.32
C VAL A 253 -4.50 27.79 -38.61
N GLY A 254 -3.41 27.54 -37.89
CA GLY A 254 -2.62 28.59 -37.24
C GLY A 254 -2.06 29.62 -38.21
N LYS A 255 -1.54 29.21 -39.38
CA LYS A 255 -1.07 30.12 -40.43
C LYS A 255 -2.20 30.95 -41.04
N ASN A 256 -3.37 30.36 -41.24
CA ASN A 256 -4.54 31.05 -41.77
C ASN A 256 -5.06 32.10 -40.78
N LEU A 257 -5.09 31.78 -39.49
CA LEU A 257 -5.42 32.72 -38.42
C LEU A 257 -4.41 33.86 -38.33
N ALA A 258 -3.11 33.58 -38.45
CA ALA A 258 -2.06 34.61 -38.45
C ALA A 258 -2.10 35.53 -39.68
N ARG A 259 -2.71 35.09 -40.80
CA ARG A 259 -2.91 35.90 -42.02
C ARG A 259 -4.25 36.62 -42.06
N GLY A 260 -5.20 36.30 -41.17
CA GLY A 260 -6.47 37.02 -41.06
C GLY A 260 -6.25 38.45 -40.57
N PRO A 261 -7.04 39.44 -41.01
CA PRO A 261 -6.85 40.83 -40.61
C PRO A 261 -7.00 40.97 -39.10
N PHE A 262 -5.93 41.42 -38.44
CA PHE A 262 -6.00 41.93 -37.07
C PHE A 262 -7.01 43.07 -37.07
N THR A 263 -8.19 42.85 -36.51
CA THR A 263 -9.11 43.92 -36.14
C THR A 263 -8.77 44.27 -34.70
N PRO A 264 -8.10 45.40 -34.43
CA PRO A 264 -8.07 45.93 -33.08
C PRO A 264 -9.52 46.25 -32.73
N THR A 265 -10.04 45.58 -31.71
CA THR A 265 -11.28 46.03 -31.08
C THR A 265 -10.89 47.07 -30.06
N ASP A 266 -11.35 48.30 -30.30
CA ASP A 266 -11.25 49.46 -29.40
C ASP A 266 -11.91 49.19 -28.03
#